data_AF-A0A9D3Z925-F1
#
_entry.id   AF-A0A9D3Z925-F1
#
_cell.length_a   1.000
_cell.length_b   1.000
_cell.length_c   1.000
_cell.angle_alpha   90.00
_cell.angle_beta   90.00
_cell.angle_gamma   90.00
#
_symmetry.space_group_name_H-M   'P 1'
#
loop_
_entity.id
_entity.type
_entity.pdbx_description
1 polymer ?
#
loop_
_entity_poly.entity_id
_entity_poly.type
_entity_poly.pdbx_seq_one_letter_code
_entity_poly.pdbx_strand_id
1 'polypeptide(L)'
;MCKRNSWTLCATINTCKTPGSNPREDKVPEASDDEMNILCQKLFESGAKSAILAIVEPYCDNFIPTAVNTDFPQVFSELRDDKRYDMNYKELVDHCEKVSVTCTKELSAAVEFNTREQSKSKLWNSFRAVRITASRMKSICHTDFANPTQTLIKGICYPDSVKFSNAATKWVCEHEKIAHDQFLQAMSTVHINSRIEYVGFMISTENPFIGASTLTGYSHVIVAAQCQWK
;
A
#
# COMPACT_ATOMS: atom_id res chain seq x y z
N MET A 1 22.32 6.44 -31.58
CA MET A 1 21.14 7.32 -31.72
C MET A 1 20.23 7.12 -30.52
N CYS A 2 20.19 8.06 -29.59
CA CYS A 2 18.99 8.49 -28.86
C CYS A 2 19.36 9.77 -28.08
N LYS A 3 18.83 10.92 -28.52
CA LYS A 3 19.14 12.25 -27.97
C LYS A 3 18.32 12.45 -26.69
N ARG A 4 18.98 12.86 -25.59
CA ARG A 4 18.30 13.34 -24.38
C ARG A 4 17.64 14.68 -24.68
N ASN A 5 16.32 14.75 -24.49
CA ASN A 5 15.58 15.99 -24.57
C ASN A 5 15.90 16.86 -23.35
N SER A 6 16.42 18.05 -23.62
CA SER A 6 16.59 19.16 -22.69
C SER A 6 15.23 19.74 -22.35
N TRP A 7 14.79 19.59 -21.10
CA TRP A 7 13.67 20.38 -20.57
C TRP A 7 14.24 21.70 -20.04
N THR A 8 14.16 22.74 -20.86
CA THR A 8 14.49 24.10 -20.47
C THR A 8 13.29 24.68 -19.72
N LEU A 9 13.36 24.73 -18.38
CA LEU A 9 12.41 25.48 -17.55
C LEU A 9 12.61 26.98 -17.81
N CYS A 10 11.72 27.57 -18.59
CA CYS A 10 11.61 29.01 -18.75
C CYS A 10 10.88 29.58 -17.52
N ALA A 11 11.62 29.94 -16.48
CA ALA A 11 11.11 30.69 -15.35
C ALA A 11 11.47 32.17 -15.55
N THR A 12 10.60 32.91 -16.24
CA THR A 12 10.69 34.37 -16.30
C THR A 12 10.22 34.92 -14.95
N ILE A 13 11.15 35.08 -14.01
CA ILE A 13 10.89 35.81 -12.77
C ILE A 13 10.84 37.30 -13.14
N ASN A 14 9.63 37.85 -13.12
CA ASN A 14 9.41 39.29 -13.28
C ASN A 14 9.88 39.98 -11.98
N THR A 15 11.11 40.49 -11.96
CA THR A 15 11.63 41.21 -10.79
C THR A 15 11.07 42.64 -10.77
N CYS A 16 10.16 42.92 -9.84
CA CYS A 16 9.82 44.29 -9.45
C CYS A 16 11.06 44.96 -8.85
N LYS A 17 11.62 45.95 -9.55
CA LYS A 17 12.76 46.73 -9.06
C LYS A 17 12.28 47.74 -8.00
N THR A 18 12.59 47.48 -6.73
CA THR A 18 12.55 48.49 -5.67
C THR A 18 13.75 49.45 -5.81
N PRO A 19 13.63 50.73 -5.43
CA PRO A 19 14.73 51.68 -5.50
C PRO A 19 15.85 51.24 -4.55
N GLY A 20 17.05 51.02 -5.09
CA GLY A 20 18.17 50.46 -4.36
C GLY A 20 18.72 51.40 -3.29
N SER A 21 18.64 50.96 -2.03
CA SER A 21 19.78 51.12 -1.14
C SER A 21 20.72 49.96 -1.44
N ASN A 22 22.01 50.24 -1.65
CA ASN A 22 23.01 49.18 -1.77
C ASN A 22 22.93 48.33 -0.49
N PRO A 23 22.65 47.02 -0.56
CA PRO A 23 22.79 46.16 0.61
C PRO A 23 24.24 46.30 1.06
N ARG A 24 24.45 46.68 2.32
CA ARG A 24 25.75 46.51 2.94
C ARG A 24 25.99 45.01 2.92
N GLU A 25 26.98 44.55 2.15
CA GLU A 25 27.53 43.21 2.32
C GLU A 25 28.21 43.19 3.68
N ASP A 26 27.42 43.02 4.73
CA ASP A 26 27.95 42.66 6.04
C ASP A 26 28.68 41.34 5.84
N LYS A 27 30.01 41.36 6.02
CA LYS A 27 30.85 40.16 5.98
C LYS A 27 30.47 39.28 7.17
N VAL A 28 29.44 38.47 7.00
CA VAL A 28 29.08 37.43 7.96
C VAL A 28 30.24 36.42 7.96
N PRO A 29 30.87 36.16 9.11
CA PRO A 29 31.88 35.11 9.22
C PRO A 29 31.27 33.77 8.79
N GLU A 30 32.04 32.95 8.09
CA GLU A 30 31.65 31.58 7.78
C GLU A 30 31.47 30.82 9.10
N ALA A 31 30.34 30.14 9.28
CA ALA A 31 30.03 29.43 10.51
C ALA A 31 31.07 28.31 10.75
N SER A 32 31.56 28.22 11.98
CA SER A 32 32.48 27.14 12.36
C SER A 32 31.74 25.80 12.46
N ASP A 33 32.43 24.70 12.16
CA ASP A 33 31.89 23.34 12.32
C ASP A 33 31.40 23.10 13.77
N ASP A 34 32.05 23.70 14.76
CA ASP A 34 31.66 23.61 16.17
C ASP A 34 30.32 24.31 16.44
N GLU A 35 30.11 25.48 15.85
CA GLU A 35 28.84 26.22 15.97
C GLU A 35 27.69 25.44 15.33
N MET A 36 27.99 24.72 14.25
CA MET A 36 27.04 23.86 13.55
C MET A 36 26.67 22.60 14.31
N ASN A 37 27.63 21.99 15.00
CA ASN A 37 27.37 20.89 15.92
C ASN A 37 26.50 21.33 17.11
N ILE A 38 26.79 22.50 17.72
CA ILE A 38 26.00 23.05 18.83
C ILE A 38 24.57 23.35 18.39
N LEU A 39 24.37 23.92 17.20
CA LEU A 39 23.04 24.17 16.66
C LEU A 39 22.26 22.85 16.46
N CYS A 40 22.87 21.85 15.83
CA CYS A 40 22.23 20.57 15.58
C CYS A 40 21.87 19.86 16.89
N GLN A 41 22.74 19.91 17.90
CA GLN A 41 22.45 19.36 19.22
C GLN A 41 21.25 20.05 19.89
N LYS A 42 21.21 21.39 19.90
CA LYS A 42 20.07 22.13 20.47
C LYS A 42 18.75 21.87 19.74
N LEU A 43 18.81 21.73 18.42
CA LEU A 43 17.65 21.37 17.61
C LEU A 43 17.17 19.95 17.94
N PHE A 44 18.08 19.01 18.13
CA PHE A 44 17.75 17.65 18.51
C PHE A 44 17.10 17.59 19.91
N GLU A 45 17.67 18.28 20.89
CA GLU A 45 17.13 18.37 22.26
C GLU A 45 15.76 19.04 22.33
N SER A 46 15.44 19.93 21.38
CA SER A 46 14.12 20.59 21.30
C SER A 46 12.97 19.64 20.91
N GLY A 47 13.28 18.45 20.38
CA GLY A 47 12.28 17.49 19.88
C GLY A 47 11.58 17.92 18.58
N ALA A 48 11.98 19.04 17.97
CA ALA A 48 11.43 19.49 16.70
C ALA A 48 11.97 18.67 15.52
N LYS A 49 11.09 18.30 14.59
CA LYS A 49 11.46 17.57 13.36
C LYS A 49 12.09 18.51 12.34
N SER A 50 13.36 18.85 12.52
CA SER A 50 14.12 19.74 11.62
C SER A 50 14.69 18.98 10.42
N ALA A 51 14.54 19.53 9.21
CA ALA A 51 15.05 18.92 7.98
C ALA A 51 16.58 18.75 7.96
N ILE A 52 17.32 19.64 8.60
CA ILE A 52 18.79 19.58 8.67
C ILE A 52 19.27 18.33 9.44
N LEU A 53 18.54 17.91 10.48
CA LEU A 53 18.88 16.73 11.29
C LEU A 53 18.70 15.42 10.53
N ALA A 54 17.98 15.43 9.40
CA ALA A 54 17.82 14.25 8.56
C ALA A 54 19.06 13.89 7.74
N ILE A 55 20.03 14.82 7.64
CA ILE A 55 21.23 14.67 6.78
C ILE A 55 22.52 14.70 7.62
N VAL A 56 22.45 15.18 8.87
CA VAL A 56 23.62 15.35 9.75
C VAL A 56 23.78 14.14 10.66
N GLU A 57 24.92 13.45 10.56
CA GLU A 57 25.33 12.40 11.50
C GLU A 57 25.64 13.00 12.89
N PRO A 58 25.24 12.36 14.00
CA PRO A 58 24.57 11.05 14.12
C PRO A 58 23.03 11.15 14.18
N TYR A 59 22.44 12.32 13.95
CA TYR A 59 21.01 12.56 14.21
C TYR A 59 20.08 11.96 13.13
N CYS A 60 20.61 11.74 11.93
CA CYS A 60 19.88 11.23 10.77
C CYS A 60 19.16 9.89 11.03
N ASP A 61 19.66 9.06 11.94
CA ASP A 61 19.06 7.76 12.29
C ASP A 61 17.65 7.90 12.89
N ASN A 62 17.33 9.02 13.52
CA ASN A 62 15.99 9.30 14.07
C ASN A 62 15.02 9.86 13.01
N PHE A 63 15.51 10.12 11.80
CA PHE A 63 14.79 10.78 10.70
C PHE A 63 14.61 9.85 9.50
N ILE A 64 14.53 8.55 9.74
CA ILE A 64 14.20 7.56 8.72
C ILE A 64 12.76 7.82 8.25
N PRO A 65 12.52 8.09 6.94
CA PRO A 65 11.17 8.29 6.43
C PRO A 65 10.31 7.06 6.73
N THR A 66 9.06 7.26 7.17
CA THR A 66 8.11 6.15 7.38
C THR A 66 7.94 5.28 6.13
N ALA A 67 8.16 5.84 4.93
CA ALA A 67 8.18 5.11 3.66
C ALA A 67 9.33 4.09 3.52
N VAL A 68 10.42 4.25 4.28
CA VAL A 68 11.52 3.28 4.35
C VAL A 68 11.21 2.18 5.38
N ASN A 69 10.27 2.44 6.30
CA ASN A 69 9.95 1.61 7.46
C ASN A 69 8.50 1.09 7.43
N THR A 70 7.93 0.90 6.23
CA THR A 70 6.76 0.04 6.10
C THR A 70 7.25 -1.39 6.07
N ASP A 71 7.41 -1.96 7.26
CA ASP A 71 7.51 -3.40 7.43
C ASP A 71 6.23 -3.99 6.84
N PHE A 72 6.34 -4.51 5.62
CA PHE A 72 5.30 -5.28 4.97
C PHE A 72 5.61 -6.76 5.17
N PRO A 73 4.60 -7.63 5.26
CA PRO A 73 4.85 -9.05 5.24
C PRO A 73 5.45 -9.43 3.88
N GLN A 74 6.21 -10.52 3.86
CA GLN A 74 6.76 -11.04 2.61
C GLN A 74 5.65 -11.27 1.57
N VAL A 75 5.91 -10.85 0.34
CA VAL A 75 5.02 -11.06 -0.79
C VAL A 75 5.23 -12.48 -1.31
N PHE A 76 4.17 -13.28 -1.42
CA PHE A 76 4.28 -14.69 -1.80
C PHE A 76 4.82 -14.93 -3.20
N SER A 77 4.65 -13.96 -4.11
CA SER A 77 5.26 -14.02 -5.44
C SER A 77 6.79 -14.12 -5.39
N GLU A 78 7.43 -13.65 -4.32
CA GLU A 78 8.88 -13.71 -4.10
C GLU A 78 9.36 -15.09 -3.65
N LEU A 79 8.44 -15.96 -3.20
CA LEU A 79 8.76 -17.36 -2.87
C LEU A 79 8.95 -18.23 -4.12
N ARG A 80 8.67 -17.69 -5.31
CA ARG A 80 8.86 -18.39 -6.57
C ARG A 80 10.35 -18.64 -6.80
N ASP A 81 10.71 -19.91 -6.95
CA ASP A 81 12.07 -20.33 -7.28
C ASP A 81 12.04 -21.18 -8.54
N ASP A 82 12.55 -20.62 -9.64
CA ASP A 82 12.57 -21.26 -10.95
C ASP A 82 13.44 -22.53 -10.97
N LYS A 83 14.34 -22.72 -9.99
CA LYS A 83 15.15 -23.95 -9.88
C LYS A 83 14.35 -25.17 -9.46
N ARG A 84 13.08 -24.98 -9.07
CA ARG A 84 12.21 -26.03 -8.51
C ARG A 84 11.19 -26.57 -9.50
N TYR A 85 11.18 -26.09 -10.74
CA TYR A 85 10.24 -26.57 -11.76
C TYR A 85 10.40 -28.06 -12.09
N ASP A 86 11.61 -28.60 -11.95
CA ASP A 86 11.92 -30.00 -12.26
C ASP A 86 11.73 -30.94 -11.05
N MET A 87 11.37 -30.41 -9.86
CA MET A 87 11.14 -31.22 -8.66
C MET A 87 9.85 -32.04 -8.78
N ASN A 88 9.86 -33.25 -8.22
CA ASN A 88 8.66 -34.05 -8.19
C ASN A 88 7.63 -33.50 -7.17
N TYR A 89 6.36 -33.88 -7.32
CA TYR A 89 5.29 -33.39 -6.45
C TYR A 89 5.56 -33.60 -4.95
N LYS A 90 6.08 -34.77 -4.56
CA LYS A 90 6.37 -35.10 -3.16
C LYS A 90 7.47 -34.21 -2.59
N GLU A 91 8.55 -33.99 -3.36
CA GLU A 91 9.65 -33.10 -2.97
C GLU A 91 9.17 -31.64 -2.82
N LEU A 92 8.24 -31.21 -3.67
CA LEU A 92 7.61 -29.90 -3.57
C LEU A 92 6.76 -29.77 -2.30
N VAL A 93 5.95 -30.78 -1.96
CA VAL A 93 5.16 -30.78 -0.71
C VAL A 93 6.08 -30.70 0.50
N ASP A 94 7.11 -31.54 0.57
CA ASP A 94 8.10 -31.55 1.67
C ASP A 94 8.83 -30.21 1.80
N HIS A 95 9.00 -29.48 0.69
CA HIS A 95 9.59 -28.14 0.72
C HIS A 95 8.58 -27.10 1.22
N CYS A 96 7.34 -27.13 0.72
CA CYS A 96 6.27 -26.22 1.13
C CYS A 96 5.99 -26.29 2.64
N GLU A 97 6.07 -27.49 3.24
CA GLU A 97 5.92 -27.67 4.69
C GLU A 97 7.01 -26.94 5.51
N LYS A 98 8.18 -26.71 4.91
CA LYS A 98 9.30 -26.00 5.55
C LYS A 98 9.21 -24.48 5.40
N VAL A 99 8.32 -23.99 4.54
CA VAL A 99 8.14 -22.55 4.32
C VAL A 99 7.30 -21.98 5.46
N SER A 100 7.95 -21.31 6.40
CA SER A 100 7.26 -20.57 7.46
C SER A 100 6.79 -19.22 6.94
N VAL A 101 5.47 -19.01 6.90
CA VAL A 101 4.91 -17.68 6.67
C VAL A 101 4.33 -17.16 7.96
N THR A 102 4.77 -15.98 8.38
CA THR A 102 4.22 -15.25 9.54
C THR A 102 3.74 -13.87 9.13
N CYS A 103 2.63 -13.42 9.70
CA CYS A 103 2.11 -12.06 9.53
C CYS A 103 1.68 -11.55 10.91
N THR A 104 2.31 -10.50 11.41
CA THR A 104 1.92 -9.87 12.68
C THR A 104 0.72 -8.95 12.47
N LYS A 105 0.09 -8.50 13.56
CA LYS A 105 -1.05 -7.59 13.50
C LYS A 105 -0.64 -6.24 12.90
N GLU A 106 0.56 -5.78 13.20
CA GLU A 106 1.14 -4.53 12.72
C GLU A 106 1.38 -4.60 11.21
N LEU A 107 1.97 -5.70 10.74
CA LEU A 107 2.17 -5.96 9.30
C LEU A 107 0.82 -6.01 8.56
N SER A 108 -0.17 -6.73 9.11
CA SER A 108 -1.50 -6.79 8.50
C SER A 108 -2.19 -5.43 8.47
N ALA A 109 -2.05 -4.62 9.53
CA ALA A 109 -2.61 -3.26 9.58
C ALA A 109 -1.92 -2.33 8.56
N ALA A 110 -0.61 -2.46 8.40
CA ALA A 110 0.14 -1.72 7.39
C ALA A 110 -0.33 -2.09 5.97
N VAL A 111 -0.55 -3.37 5.69
CA VAL A 111 -1.10 -3.82 4.40
C VAL A 111 -2.50 -3.26 4.18
N GLU A 112 -3.39 -3.35 5.17
CA GLU A 112 -4.75 -2.79 5.07
C GLU A 112 -4.70 -1.31 4.70
N PHE A 113 -3.97 -0.51 5.49
CA PHE A 113 -3.88 0.93 5.32
C PHE A 113 -3.38 1.33 3.93
N ASN A 114 -2.31 0.68 3.45
CA ASN A 114 -1.68 1.00 2.17
C ASN A 114 -2.42 0.41 0.95
N THR A 115 -3.49 -0.35 1.17
CA THR A 115 -4.23 -1.01 0.09
C THR A 115 -5.72 -0.67 0.08
N ARG A 116 -6.13 0.43 0.75
CA ARG A 116 -7.51 0.95 0.76
C ARG A 116 -8.05 1.34 -0.61
N GLU A 117 -7.18 1.64 -1.57
CA GLU A 117 -7.57 1.87 -2.97
C GLU A 117 -7.91 0.57 -3.72
N GLN A 118 -7.76 -0.58 -3.06
CA GLN A 118 -8.10 -1.92 -3.52
C GLN A 118 -7.62 -2.20 -4.95
N SER A 119 -8.54 -2.45 -5.89
CA SER A 119 -8.24 -2.85 -7.27
C SER A 119 -7.43 -1.82 -8.07
N LYS A 120 -7.36 -0.57 -7.60
CA LYS A 120 -6.53 0.49 -8.18
C LYS A 120 -5.08 0.44 -7.70
N SER A 121 -4.83 -0.19 -6.55
CA SER A 121 -3.49 -0.34 -5.96
C SER A 121 -2.80 -1.59 -6.51
N LYS A 122 -1.61 -1.43 -7.08
CA LYS A 122 -0.76 -2.56 -7.48
C LYS A 122 -0.35 -3.41 -6.28
N LEU A 123 -0.06 -2.75 -5.16
CA LEU A 123 0.33 -3.39 -3.90
C LEU A 123 -0.77 -4.34 -3.39
N TRP A 124 -2.04 -3.95 -3.56
CA TRP A 124 -3.19 -4.80 -3.23
C TRP A 124 -3.20 -6.11 -4.05
N ASN A 125 -2.92 -6.04 -5.36
CA ASN A 125 -2.82 -7.24 -6.18
C ASN A 125 -1.61 -8.10 -5.80
N SER A 126 -0.47 -7.48 -5.46
CA SER A 126 0.73 -8.20 -5.02
C SER A 126 0.48 -8.99 -3.73
N PHE A 127 -0.17 -8.40 -2.71
CA PHE A 127 -0.47 -9.13 -1.47
C PHE A 127 -1.55 -10.21 -1.64
N ARG A 128 -2.44 -10.07 -2.62
CA ARG A 128 -3.46 -11.06 -2.94
C ARG A 128 -2.92 -12.24 -3.75
N ALA A 129 -1.86 -12.04 -4.50
CA ALA A 129 -1.26 -13.09 -5.30
C ALA A 129 -0.87 -14.28 -4.42
N VAL A 130 -1.18 -15.49 -4.89
CA VAL A 130 -0.89 -16.78 -4.22
C VAL A 130 -1.68 -17.00 -2.91
N ARG A 131 -2.42 -16.00 -2.41
CA ARG A 131 -3.27 -16.14 -1.21
C ARG A 131 -4.69 -16.61 -1.55
N ILE A 132 -5.27 -17.39 -0.64
CA ILE A 132 -6.67 -17.78 -0.67
C ILE A 132 -7.50 -16.56 -0.28
N THR A 133 -8.29 -16.06 -1.22
CA THR A 133 -9.15 -14.89 -1.00
C THR A 133 -10.61 -15.27 -0.89
N ALA A 134 -11.39 -14.49 -0.14
CA ALA A 134 -12.83 -14.75 0.06
C ALA A 134 -13.61 -14.96 -1.25
N SER A 135 -13.31 -14.17 -2.30
CA SER A 135 -13.95 -14.29 -3.62
C SER A 135 -13.58 -15.57 -4.40
N ARG A 136 -12.53 -16.28 -4.00
CA ARG A 136 -12.08 -17.55 -4.60
C ARG A 136 -12.33 -18.77 -3.72
N MET A 137 -12.67 -18.57 -2.44
CA MET A 137 -12.86 -19.64 -1.45
C MET A 137 -13.83 -20.71 -1.95
N LYS A 138 -15.00 -20.31 -2.48
CA LYS A 138 -15.99 -21.26 -3.03
C LYS A 138 -15.38 -22.13 -4.13
N SER A 139 -14.67 -21.54 -5.09
CA SER A 139 -14.05 -22.28 -6.20
C SER A 139 -12.98 -23.24 -5.71
N ILE A 140 -12.18 -22.81 -4.72
CA ILE A 140 -11.12 -23.64 -4.13
C ILE A 140 -11.73 -24.85 -3.42
N CYS A 141 -12.76 -24.67 -2.60
CA CYS A 141 -13.40 -25.77 -1.87
C CYS A 141 -14.11 -26.80 -2.74
N HIS A 142 -14.44 -26.47 -4.00
CA HIS A 142 -15.10 -27.37 -4.95
C HIS A 142 -14.14 -27.97 -5.98
N THR A 143 -12.86 -27.61 -5.93
CA THR A 143 -11.86 -28.12 -6.88
C THR A 143 -11.19 -29.36 -6.29
N ASP A 144 -10.91 -30.34 -7.15
CA ASP A 144 -10.06 -31.47 -6.77
C ASP A 144 -8.61 -31.01 -6.60
N PHE A 145 -8.05 -31.21 -5.40
CA PHE A 145 -6.67 -30.85 -5.09
C PHE A 145 -5.65 -31.69 -5.85
N ALA A 146 -6.02 -32.91 -6.27
CA ALA A 146 -5.15 -33.75 -7.11
C ALA A 146 -5.12 -33.26 -8.56
N ASN A 147 -6.16 -32.55 -9.02
CA ASN A 147 -6.25 -32.05 -10.39
C ASN A 147 -6.94 -30.67 -10.49
N PRO A 148 -6.30 -29.61 -9.96
CA PRO A 148 -6.87 -28.28 -9.99
C PRO A 148 -6.91 -27.69 -11.39
N THR A 149 -7.97 -26.93 -11.70
CA THR A 149 -8.08 -26.25 -12.99
C THR A 149 -7.00 -25.18 -13.12
N GLN A 150 -6.26 -25.18 -14.24
CA GLN A 150 -5.20 -24.19 -14.50
C GLN A 150 -5.71 -22.74 -14.43
N THR A 151 -6.94 -22.48 -14.87
CA THR A 151 -7.57 -21.15 -14.79
C THR A 151 -7.73 -20.68 -13.35
N LEU A 152 -8.09 -21.59 -12.43
CA LEU A 152 -8.21 -21.27 -11.01
C LEU A 152 -6.84 -20.94 -10.41
N ILE A 153 -5.82 -21.78 -10.68
CA ILE A 153 -4.45 -21.56 -10.21
C ILE A 153 -3.92 -20.22 -10.73
N LYS A 154 -4.05 -19.96 -12.03
CA LYS A 154 -3.61 -18.69 -12.64
C LYS A 154 -4.34 -17.50 -12.05
N GLY A 155 -5.63 -17.62 -11.76
CA GLY A 155 -6.43 -16.57 -11.14
C GLY A 155 -6.07 -16.28 -9.67
N ILE A 156 -5.46 -17.24 -8.97
CA ILE A 156 -4.96 -17.08 -7.59
C ILE A 156 -3.53 -16.51 -7.62
N CYS A 157 -2.64 -17.08 -8.43
CA CYS A 157 -1.23 -16.69 -8.47
C CYS A 157 -0.98 -15.38 -9.21
N TYR A 158 -1.81 -15.02 -10.19
CA TYR A 158 -1.60 -13.86 -11.07
C TYR A 158 -2.86 -12.98 -11.17
N PRO A 159 -3.33 -12.39 -10.06
CA PRO A 159 -4.56 -11.59 -10.04
C PRO A 159 -4.49 -10.36 -10.98
N ASP A 160 -3.30 -9.79 -11.18
CA ASP A 160 -3.07 -8.68 -12.12
C ASP A 160 -3.30 -9.05 -13.59
N SER A 161 -2.96 -10.29 -13.95
CA SER A 161 -3.06 -10.78 -15.33
C SER A 161 -4.48 -11.24 -15.68
N VAL A 162 -5.28 -11.61 -14.68
CA VAL A 162 -6.64 -12.13 -14.85
C VAL A 162 -7.64 -11.07 -14.36
N LYS A 163 -7.73 -9.96 -15.09
CA LYS A 163 -8.73 -8.92 -14.81
C LYS A 163 -10.11 -9.39 -15.25
N PHE A 164 -10.94 -9.77 -14.28
CA PHE A 164 -12.33 -10.10 -14.53
C PHE A 164 -13.15 -8.82 -14.70
N SER A 165 -13.57 -8.54 -15.93
CA SER A 165 -14.43 -7.39 -16.24
C SER A 165 -15.54 -7.86 -17.16
N ASN A 166 -16.77 -7.95 -16.63
CA ASN A 166 -17.98 -8.16 -17.41
C ASN A 166 -18.96 -6.99 -17.17
N ALA A 167 -20.07 -6.96 -17.91
CA ALA A 167 -21.06 -5.89 -17.80
C ALA A 167 -21.59 -5.73 -16.36
N ALA A 168 -21.83 -6.85 -15.66
CA ALA A 168 -22.27 -6.84 -14.27
C ALA A 168 -21.21 -6.26 -13.32
N THR A 169 -19.93 -6.63 -13.45
CA THR A 169 -18.83 -6.07 -12.64
C THR A 169 -18.68 -4.58 -12.89
N LYS A 170 -18.77 -4.14 -14.15
CA LYS A 170 -18.68 -2.72 -14.50
C LYS A 170 -19.85 -1.93 -13.88
N TRP A 171 -21.06 -2.48 -13.97
CA TRP A 171 -22.25 -1.91 -13.33
C TRP A 171 -22.06 -1.74 -11.83
N VAL A 172 -21.58 -2.78 -11.13
CA VAL A 172 -21.29 -2.73 -9.69
C VAL A 172 -20.28 -1.62 -9.39
N CYS A 173 -19.15 -1.57 -10.09
CA CYS A 173 -18.13 -0.54 -9.88
C CYS A 173 -18.65 0.89 -10.10
N GLU A 174 -19.58 1.09 -11.03
CA GLU A 174 -20.18 2.40 -11.32
C GLU A 174 -21.23 2.81 -10.28
N HIS A 175 -21.97 1.84 -9.71
CA HIS A 175 -23.10 2.10 -8.82
C HIS A 175 -22.78 1.88 -7.34
N GLU A 176 -21.62 1.34 -7.00
CA GLU A 176 -21.19 1.10 -5.62
C GLU A 176 -21.24 2.38 -4.77
N LYS A 177 -20.77 3.50 -5.32
CA LYS A 177 -20.83 4.80 -4.64
C LYS A 177 -22.28 5.21 -4.34
N ILE A 178 -23.19 5.00 -5.29
CA ILE A 178 -24.62 5.33 -5.11
C ILE A 178 -25.22 4.48 -3.99
N ALA A 179 -24.89 3.18 -3.95
CA ALA A 179 -25.32 2.29 -2.88
C ALA A 179 -24.79 2.73 -1.50
N HIS A 180 -23.53 3.19 -1.44
CA HIS A 180 -22.94 3.75 -0.22
C HIS A 180 -23.66 5.02 0.24
N ASP A 181 -23.93 5.95 -0.67
CA ASP A 181 -24.62 7.20 -0.36
C ASP A 181 -26.05 6.95 0.15
N GLN A 182 -26.79 6.02 -0.49
CA GLN A 182 -28.12 5.61 -0.05
C GLN A 182 -28.10 4.92 1.31
N PHE A 183 -27.12 4.06 1.56
CA PHE A 183 -26.95 3.42 2.85
C PHE A 183 -26.66 4.45 3.95
N LEU A 184 -25.77 5.41 3.70
CA LEU A 184 -25.47 6.48 4.65
C LEU A 184 -26.70 7.35 4.94
N GLN A 185 -27.49 7.70 3.91
CA GLN A 185 -28.74 8.43 4.09
C GLN A 185 -29.70 7.67 5.00
N ALA A 186 -29.94 6.39 4.73
CA ALA A 186 -30.81 5.55 5.56
C ALA A 186 -30.30 5.45 7.00
N MET A 187 -29.00 5.18 7.19
CA MET A 187 -28.41 5.00 8.52
C MET A 187 -28.34 6.30 9.31
N SER A 188 -28.19 7.46 8.66
CA SER A 188 -28.16 8.77 9.33
C SER A 188 -29.46 9.10 10.06
N THR A 189 -30.58 8.45 9.69
CA THR A 189 -31.87 8.60 10.39
C THR A 189 -31.92 7.86 11.72
N VAL A 190 -31.09 6.82 11.89
CA VAL A 190 -31.07 5.95 13.08
C VAL A 190 -29.83 6.19 13.94
N HIS A 191 -28.72 6.58 13.33
CA HIS A 191 -27.42 6.68 13.98
C HIS A 191 -26.74 8.03 13.74
N ILE A 192 -26.32 8.66 14.84
CA ILE A 192 -25.51 9.87 14.84
C ILE A 192 -24.09 9.52 14.37
N ASN A 193 -23.50 10.37 13.51
CA ASN A 193 -22.14 10.19 12.97
C ASN A 193 -21.93 8.90 12.14
N SER A 194 -22.95 8.50 11.38
CA SER A 194 -22.85 7.46 10.35
C SER A 194 -21.72 7.76 9.37
N ARG A 195 -20.77 6.84 9.22
CA ARG A 195 -19.69 6.94 8.23
C ARG A 195 -19.39 5.60 7.58
N ILE A 196 -18.91 5.67 6.34
CA ILE A 196 -18.39 4.53 5.60
C ILE A 196 -16.88 4.70 5.52
N GLU A 197 -16.14 3.68 5.92
CA GLU A 197 -14.70 3.61 5.73
C GLU A 197 -14.36 2.53 4.68
N TYR A 198 -13.49 2.89 3.75
CA TYR A 198 -12.91 1.95 2.81
C TYR A 198 -11.82 1.16 3.52
N VAL A 199 -11.96 -0.16 3.46
CA VAL A 199 -11.01 -1.10 4.07
C VAL A 199 -10.15 -1.71 2.96
N GLY A 200 -8.85 -1.80 3.20
CA GLY A 200 -7.92 -2.44 2.30
C GLY A 200 -7.93 -3.97 2.40
N PHE A 201 -6.82 -4.58 2.02
CA PHE A 201 -6.63 -6.02 2.14
C PHE A 201 -6.19 -6.38 3.56
N MET A 202 -6.95 -7.26 4.20
CA MET A 202 -6.64 -7.80 5.52
C MET A 202 -6.11 -9.22 5.38
N ILE A 203 -4.96 -9.49 5.99
CA ILE A 203 -4.32 -10.81 6.03
C ILE A 203 -4.61 -11.42 7.40
N SER A 204 -5.00 -12.70 7.45
CA SER A 204 -5.20 -13.37 8.74
C SER A 204 -3.85 -13.55 9.45
N THR A 205 -3.76 -13.13 10.71
CA THR A 205 -2.53 -13.30 11.52
C THR A 205 -2.33 -14.74 11.97
N GLU A 206 -3.42 -15.51 12.10
CA GLU A 206 -3.38 -16.93 12.44
C GLU A 206 -3.08 -17.80 11.21
N ASN A 207 -3.67 -17.43 10.06
CA ASN A 207 -3.54 -18.17 8.81
C ASN A 207 -3.11 -17.24 7.68
N PRO A 208 -1.81 -16.86 7.57
CA PRO A 208 -1.36 -15.84 6.62
C PRO A 208 -1.68 -16.16 5.15
N PHE A 209 -1.88 -17.42 4.78
CA PHE A 209 -2.31 -17.81 3.44
C PHE A 209 -3.75 -17.40 3.10
N ILE A 210 -4.54 -16.94 4.07
CA ILE A 210 -5.91 -16.44 3.89
C ILE A 210 -5.93 -14.91 3.99
N GLY A 211 -6.67 -14.26 3.09
CA GLY A 211 -6.94 -12.83 3.19
C GLY A 211 -8.27 -12.42 2.58
N ALA A 212 -8.73 -11.22 2.94
CA ALA A 212 -9.99 -10.68 2.45
C ALA A 212 -9.87 -9.18 2.19
N SER A 213 -10.70 -8.69 1.27
CA SER A 213 -10.98 -7.26 1.15
C SER A 213 -12.48 -7.10 1.38
N THR A 214 -12.83 -6.30 2.38
CA THR A 214 -14.20 -5.85 2.58
C THR A 214 -14.36 -4.52 1.88
N LEU A 215 -15.47 -4.32 1.18
CA LEU A 215 -15.70 -3.08 0.46
C LEU A 215 -15.90 -1.91 1.43
N THR A 216 -16.57 -2.15 2.57
CA THR A 216 -16.90 -1.10 3.56
C THR A 216 -16.98 -1.61 5.00
N GLY A 217 -16.45 -0.80 5.92
CA GLY A 217 -16.73 -0.89 7.36
C GLY A 217 -17.67 0.24 7.77
N TYR A 218 -18.77 -0.10 8.44
CA TYR A 218 -19.60 0.85 9.18
C TYR A 218 -19.19 0.78 10.66
N SER A 219 -19.41 1.85 11.42
CA SER A 219 -18.99 2.04 12.83
C SER A 219 -19.31 0.84 13.75
N HIS A 220 -18.51 -0.24 13.71
CA HIS A 220 -18.68 -1.55 14.36
C HIS A 220 -19.44 -2.66 13.61
N VAL A 221 -19.80 -2.50 12.33
CA VAL A 221 -20.47 -3.55 11.52
C VAL A 221 -19.82 -3.66 10.13
N ILE A 222 -19.54 -4.90 9.71
CA ILE A 222 -19.08 -5.20 8.34
C ILE A 222 -20.31 -5.29 7.43
N VAL A 223 -20.34 -4.51 6.35
CA VAL A 223 -21.45 -4.51 5.38
C VAL A 223 -20.94 -5.03 4.05
N ALA A 224 -21.63 -6.04 3.50
CA ALA A 224 -21.39 -6.49 2.14
C ALA A 224 -22.48 -5.91 1.22
N ALA A 225 -22.12 -4.89 0.44
CA ALA A 225 -23.03 -4.33 -0.56
C ALA A 225 -23.11 -5.24 -1.79
N GLN A 226 -24.33 -5.49 -2.27
CA GLN A 226 -24.57 -6.23 -3.52
C GLN A 226 -25.46 -5.39 -4.44
N CYS A 227 -24.92 -4.95 -5.59
CA CYS A 227 -25.72 -4.36 -6.65
C CYS A 227 -26.17 -5.48 -7.61
N GLN A 228 -27.47 -5.68 -7.76
CA GLN A 228 -28.00 -6.67 -8.70
C GLN A 228 -28.07 -6.08 -10.11
N TRP A 229 -27.43 -6.78 -11.06
CA TRP A 229 -27.56 -6.54 -12.49
C TRP A 229 -28.66 -7.45 -13.04
N LYS A 230 -29.69 -6.87 -13.65
CA LYS A 230 -30.84 -7.58 -14.23
C LYS A 230 -30.64 -7.86 -15.71
#